data_AF-A0A2V9XW34-F1
#
_entry.id   AF-A0A2V9XW34-F1
#
_cell.length_a   1.000
_cell.length_b   1.000
_cell.length_c   1.000
_cell.angle_alpha   90.00
_cell.angle_beta   90.00
_cell.angle_gamma   90.00
#
_symmetry.space_group_name_H-M   'P 1'
#
loop_
_entity.id
_entity.type
_entity.pdbx_description
1 polymer ?
#
loop_
_entity_poly.entity_id
_entity_poly.type
_entity_poly.pdbx_seq_one_letter_code
_entity_poly.pdbx_strand_id
1 'polypeptide(L)'
;MAQQQPEAAASQQPQVKVNMLNVCTPSAEEQKEIAAALAKIPKQPLFDADFEVSRGRSTLTDMPTMLEAGQAGHVAGEPSIANYVRIRREFSVQAMFSSVQYSFSNDGVNMIETLVLHVRDPKDLIQVSLEDTASAVTSSTTMLSVNTPASRMRLERFGKPSVALARCQETAAGPAPNQSAYEPLFHSASEVLTNYRTLLGVKKVVPEELAKISGESKPAAPPKSKMMRPKEPQK
;
A
#
# COMPACT_ATOMS: atom_id res chain seq x y z
N MET A 1 20.87 45.85 -37.64
CA MET A 1 21.43 44.67 -36.95
C MET A 1 21.46 45.01 -35.47
N ALA A 2 20.49 44.50 -34.69
CA ALA A 2 20.65 43.42 -33.69
C ALA A 2 21.65 43.84 -32.58
N GLN A 3 21.34 43.81 -31.28
CA GLN A 3 20.72 42.70 -30.52
C GLN A 3 19.98 43.21 -29.26
N GLN A 4 18.80 42.63 -28.99
CA GLN A 4 18.17 42.61 -27.67
C GLN A 4 18.79 41.47 -26.85
N GLN A 5 19.13 41.78 -25.60
CA GLN A 5 19.61 40.83 -24.61
C GLN A 5 18.40 40.19 -23.89
N PRO A 6 18.31 38.85 -23.76
CA PRO A 6 17.22 38.23 -23.01
C PRO A 6 17.50 38.32 -21.51
N GLU A 7 16.59 38.93 -20.76
CA GLU A 7 16.53 38.83 -19.30
C GLU A 7 16.30 37.38 -18.90
N ALA A 8 17.20 36.83 -18.09
CA ALA A 8 17.09 35.50 -17.53
C ALA A 8 15.93 35.47 -16.51
N ALA A 9 14.90 34.70 -16.82
CA ALA A 9 13.82 34.42 -15.89
C ALA A 9 14.38 33.67 -14.66
N ALA A 10 14.34 34.33 -13.50
CA ALA A 10 14.67 33.70 -12.23
C ALA A 10 13.66 32.58 -11.94
N SER A 11 14.14 31.35 -11.92
CA SER A 11 13.40 30.15 -11.55
C SER A 11 12.98 30.22 -10.08
N GLN A 12 11.76 30.68 -9.81
CA GLN A 12 11.14 30.56 -8.50
C GLN A 12 10.81 29.08 -8.26
N GLN A 13 11.50 28.46 -7.30
CA GLN A 13 11.15 27.11 -6.85
C GLN A 13 9.70 27.11 -6.33
N PRO A 14 8.87 26.12 -6.68
CA PRO A 14 7.48 26.09 -6.27
C PRO A 14 7.38 26.05 -4.74
N GLN A 15 6.65 27.00 -4.16
CA GLN A 15 6.40 27.04 -2.73
C GLN A 15 5.51 25.84 -2.34
N VAL A 16 6.10 24.86 -1.67
CA VAL A 16 5.38 23.68 -1.16
C VAL A 16 4.80 24.01 0.21
N LYS A 17 3.48 24.17 0.30
CA LYS A 17 2.78 24.29 1.59
C LYS A 17 2.66 22.91 2.24
N VAL A 18 3.47 22.66 3.26
CA VAL A 18 3.46 21.41 4.02
C VAL A 18 2.44 21.52 5.16
N ASN A 19 1.37 20.74 5.11
CA ASN A 19 0.46 20.56 6.25
C ASN A 19 1.03 19.44 7.14
N MET A 20 1.62 19.81 8.27
CA MET A 20 2.16 18.85 9.23
C MET A 20 1.01 18.16 9.98
N LEU A 21 0.86 16.84 9.78
CA LEU A 21 -0.23 16.05 10.37
C LEU A 21 0.25 15.41 11.68
N ASN A 22 -0.44 15.67 12.79
CA ASN A 22 -0.17 14.96 14.05
C ASN A 22 -0.75 13.55 14.00
N VAL A 23 0.08 12.58 13.63
CA VAL A 23 -0.33 11.17 13.49
C VAL A 23 -0.17 10.36 14.77
N CYS A 24 0.62 10.83 15.74
CA CYS A 24 0.94 10.07 16.94
C CYS A 24 -0.03 10.33 18.09
N THR A 25 -0.54 11.56 18.18
CA THR A 25 -1.41 11.99 19.28
C THR A 25 -2.60 12.81 18.76
N PRO A 26 -3.46 12.21 17.91
CA PRO A 26 -4.62 12.91 17.38
C PRO A 26 -5.57 13.32 18.51
N SER A 27 -6.22 14.48 18.33
CA SER A 27 -7.21 15.05 19.24
C SER A 27 -8.42 14.12 19.46
N ALA A 28 -9.20 14.39 20.51
CA ALA A 28 -10.41 13.61 20.80
C ALA A 28 -11.46 13.72 19.69
N GLU A 29 -11.54 14.86 19.02
CA GLU A 29 -12.38 15.09 17.85
C GLU A 29 -11.94 14.20 16.68
N GLU A 30 -10.64 14.16 16.40
CA GLU A 30 -10.06 13.31 15.37
C GLU A 30 -10.26 11.82 15.66
N GLN A 31 -10.15 11.40 16.92
CA GLN A 31 -10.46 10.02 17.33
C GLN A 31 -11.91 9.64 17.03
N LYS A 32 -12.86 10.53 17.30
CA LYS A 32 -14.29 10.31 16.99
C LYS A 32 -14.53 10.21 15.50
N GLU A 33 -13.84 11.03 14.70
CA GLU A 33 -13.92 10.94 13.24
C GLU A 33 -13.40 9.60 12.71
N ILE A 34 -12.25 9.13 13.22
CA ILE A 34 -11.68 7.81 12.88
C ILE A 34 -12.65 6.70 13.26
N ALA A 35 -13.15 6.71 14.51
CA ALA A 35 -14.13 5.72 14.97
C ALA A 35 -15.38 5.68 14.08
N ALA A 36 -15.94 6.85 13.77
CA ALA A 36 -17.14 6.97 12.93
C ALA A 36 -16.90 6.51 11.50
N ALA A 37 -15.70 6.72 10.94
CA ALA A 37 -15.34 6.24 9.62
C ALA A 37 -15.18 4.71 9.59
N LEU A 38 -14.47 4.13 10.57
CA LEU A 38 -14.30 2.68 10.70
C LEU A 38 -15.64 1.95 10.86
N ALA A 39 -16.54 2.50 11.68
CA ALA A 39 -17.87 1.92 11.90
C ALA A 39 -18.76 1.87 10.65
N LYS A 40 -18.49 2.71 9.64
CA LYS A 40 -19.23 2.74 8.37
C LYS A 40 -18.73 1.70 7.36
N ILE A 41 -17.57 1.10 7.59
CA ILE A 41 -16.99 0.13 6.67
C ILE A 41 -17.82 -1.16 6.68
N PRO A 42 -18.35 -1.61 5.53
CA PRO A 42 -19.18 -2.80 5.49
C PRO A 42 -18.36 -4.05 5.80
N LYS A 43 -18.87 -4.90 6.71
CA LYS A 43 -18.24 -6.17 7.10
C LYS A 43 -18.47 -7.27 6.06
N GLN A 44 -19.61 -7.26 5.38
CA GLN A 44 -19.95 -8.21 4.32
C GLN A 44 -20.47 -7.45 3.11
N PRO A 45 -19.58 -6.77 2.38
CA PRO A 45 -19.97 -6.07 1.17
C PRO A 45 -20.36 -7.03 0.05
N LEU A 46 -21.25 -6.55 -0.83
CA LEU A 46 -21.47 -7.14 -2.14
C LEU A 46 -20.55 -6.43 -3.14
N PHE A 47 -19.65 -7.20 -3.75
CA PHE A 47 -18.82 -6.71 -4.85
C PHE A 47 -19.50 -6.96 -6.19
N ASP A 48 -19.21 -6.10 -7.16
CA ASP A 48 -19.50 -6.41 -8.55
C ASP A 48 -18.71 -7.64 -9.01
N ALA A 49 -19.19 -8.29 -10.09
CA ALA A 49 -18.59 -9.51 -10.60
C ALA A 49 -17.17 -9.28 -11.15
N ASP A 50 -16.94 -8.12 -11.75
CA ASP A 50 -15.67 -7.74 -12.34
C ASP A 50 -14.72 -7.18 -11.26
N PHE A 51 -13.43 -7.52 -11.41
CA PHE A 51 -12.38 -7.02 -10.54
C PHE A 51 -11.07 -6.85 -11.31
N GLU A 52 -10.22 -5.94 -10.84
CA GLU A 52 -8.90 -5.69 -11.41
C GLU A 52 -7.83 -6.26 -10.49
N VAL A 53 -6.85 -6.93 -11.09
CA VAL A 53 -5.57 -7.27 -10.44
C VAL A 53 -4.43 -6.72 -11.28
N SER A 54 -3.73 -5.73 -10.74
CA SER A 54 -2.53 -5.14 -11.32
C SER A 54 -1.29 -5.57 -10.55
N ARG A 55 -0.17 -5.75 -11.26
CA ARG A 55 1.13 -6.10 -10.67
C ARG A 55 2.23 -5.40 -11.44
N GLY A 56 3.33 -5.06 -10.77
CA GLY A 56 4.44 -4.40 -11.43
C GLY A 56 5.62 -4.15 -10.51
N ARG A 57 6.59 -3.43 -11.05
CA ARG A 57 7.80 -2.98 -10.36
C ARG A 57 7.81 -1.46 -10.38
N SER A 58 7.79 -0.85 -9.20
CA SER A 58 7.94 0.59 -9.02
C SER A 58 9.39 0.92 -8.79
N THR A 59 9.87 2.02 -9.36
CA THR A 59 11.20 2.56 -9.14
C THR A 59 11.05 4.00 -8.68
N LEU A 60 11.43 4.29 -7.44
CA LEU A 60 11.50 5.66 -6.93
C LEU A 60 12.94 6.13 -7.04
N THR A 61 13.21 6.96 -8.06
CA THR A 61 14.55 7.48 -8.37
C THR A 61 14.86 8.77 -7.62
N ASP A 62 13.85 9.56 -7.26
CA ASP A 62 13.97 10.77 -6.46
C ASP A 62 13.14 10.61 -5.19
N MET A 63 13.80 10.32 -4.07
CA MET A 63 13.22 10.47 -2.74
C MET A 63 13.39 11.94 -2.32
N PRO A 64 12.32 12.75 -2.21
CA PRO A 64 12.44 14.07 -1.62
C PRO A 64 13.03 13.93 -0.20
N THR A 65 14.00 14.79 0.14
CA THR A 65 14.74 14.86 1.42
C THR A 65 13.83 14.76 2.67
N MET A 66 12.53 15.09 2.56
CA MET A 66 11.56 14.93 3.65
C MET A 66 11.16 13.48 3.98
N LEU A 67 11.36 12.51 3.09
CA LEU A 67 11.09 11.09 3.36
C LEU A 67 12.29 10.37 4.01
N GLU A 68 13.47 11.01 4.03
CA GLU A 68 14.67 10.50 4.73
C GLU A 68 14.47 10.46 6.26
N ALA A 69 13.65 11.38 6.78
CA ALA A 69 13.31 11.45 8.20
C ALA A 69 12.15 10.49 8.56
N GLY A 70 12.37 9.18 8.42
CA GLY A 70 11.41 8.20 8.94
C GLY A 70 11.48 6.78 8.40
N GLN A 71 12.23 6.52 7.32
CA GLN A 71 12.41 5.17 6.78
C GLN A 71 13.83 4.67 7.08
N ALA A 72 13.95 3.85 8.13
CA ALA A 72 15.20 3.12 8.38
C ALA A 72 15.41 2.11 7.25
N GLY A 73 16.44 2.32 6.42
CA GLY A 73 16.90 1.30 5.46
C GLY A 73 17.25 1.78 4.06
N HIS A 74 16.92 3.02 3.67
CA HIS A 74 17.23 3.53 2.33
C HIS A 74 18.46 4.42 2.34
N VAL A 75 19.46 4.06 1.55
CA VAL A 75 20.66 4.88 1.31
C VAL A 75 20.28 5.99 0.33
N ALA A 76 20.51 7.24 0.72
CA ALA A 76 20.26 8.40 -0.13
C ALA A 76 21.01 8.25 -1.47
N GLY A 77 20.27 8.34 -2.58
CA GLY A 77 20.82 8.28 -3.95
C GLY A 77 20.74 6.92 -4.65
N GLU A 78 20.29 5.84 -3.99
CA GLU A 78 19.97 4.58 -4.67
C GLU A 78 18.47 4.50 -5.04
N PRO A 79 18.12 4.00 -6.24
CA PRO A 79 16.73 3.85 -6.62
C PRO A 79 16.05 2.81 -5.73
N SER A 80 15.00 3.22 -5.02
CA SER A 80 14.17 2.27 -4.28
C SER A 80 13.29 1.51 -5.25
N ILE A 81 13.43 0.19 -5.28
CA ILE A 81 12.67 -0.67 -6.17
C ILE A 81 11.71 -1.51 -5.36
N ALA A 82 10.41 -1.40 -5.64
CA ALA A 82 9.38 -2.22 -5.00
C ALA A 82 8.61 -3.05 -6.03
N ASN A 83 8.50 -4.35 -5.81
CA ASN A 83 7.52 -5.17 -6.51
C ASN A 83 6.16 -4.98 -5.83
N TYR A 84 5.08 -4.81 -6.61
CA TYR A 84 3.76 -4.60 -6.05
C TYR A 84 2.68 -5.45 -6.72
N VAL A 85 1.63 -5.71 -5.96
CA VAL A 85 0.35 -6.26 -6.42
C VAL A 85 -0.77 -5.38 -5.88
N ARG A 86 -1.78 -5.13 -6.70
CA ARG A 86 -2.95 -4.33 -6.37
C ARG A 86 -4.21 -5.06 -6.82
N ILE A 87 -5.17 -5.16 -5.92
CA ILE A 87 -6.48 -5.77 -6.15
C ILE A 87 -7.51 -4.66 -5.97
N ARG A 88 -8.32 -4.39 -7.00
CA ARG A 88 -9.41 -3.42 -6.94
C ARG A 88 -10.73 -4.12 -7.21
N ARG A 89 -11.71 -3.85 -6.34
CA ARG A 89 -13.10 -4.28 -6.51
C ARG A 89 -14.04 -3.09 -6.38
N GLU A 90 -15.08 -3.08 -7.19
CA GLU A 90 -16.19 -2.15 -7.04
C GLU A 90 -17.23 -2.73 -6.09
N PHE A 91 -17.81 -1.86 -5.28
CA PHE A 91 -19.00 -2.21 -4.50
C PHE A 91 -20.24 -2.00 -5.36
N SER A 92 -21.26 -2.83 -5.16
CA SER A 92 -22.55 -2.66 -5.83
C SER A 92 -23.18 -1.29 -5.51
N VAL A 93 -24.06 -0.83 -6.40
CA VAL A 93 -24.56 0.57 -6.48
C VAL A 93 -25.26 1.12 -5.22
N GLN A 94 -25.60 0.28 -4.23
CA GLN A 94 -26.25 0.71 -2.99
C GLN A 94 -25.27 0.96 -1.83
N ALA A 95 -23.96 0.72 -2.03
CA ALA A 95 -22.96 0.89 -0.97
C ALA A 95 -22.46 2.34 -0.86
N MET A 96 -22.19 2.77 0.38
CA MET A 96 -21.56 4.07 0.71
C MET A 96 -20.20 4.25 0.02
N PHE A 97 -19.45 3.16 -0.15
CA PHE A 97 -18.17 3.16 -0.84
C PHE A 97 -18.37 2.79 -2.31
N SER A 98 -17.59 3.39 -3.20
CA SER A 98 -17.57 3.06 -4.63
C SER A 98 -16.66 1.86 -4.91
N SER A 99 -15.47 1.87 -4.31
CA SER A 99 -14.47 0.82 -4.52
C SER A 99 -13.62 0.55 -3.29
N VAL A 100 -13.06 -0.66 -3.24
CA VAL A 100 -11.98 -1.01 -2.34
C VAL A 100 -10.76 -1.40 -3.15
N GLN A 101 -9.61 -0.87 -2.75
CA GLN A 101 -8.31 -1.17 -3.32
C GLN A 101 -7.39 -1.70 -2.23
N TYR A 102 -6.90 -2.91 -2.42
CA TYR A 102 -5.81 -3.47 -1.63
C TYR A 102 -4.52 -3.37 -2.44
N SER A 103 -3.43 -2.93 -1.83
CA SER A 103 -2.09 -2.98 -2.41
C SER A 103 -1.11 -3.63 -1.45
N PHE A 104 -0.21 -4.42 -1.99
CA PHE A 104 0.95 -4.98 -1.30
C PHE A 104 2.20 -4.59 -2.07
N SER A 105 3.19 -4.04 -1.38
CA SER A 105 4.50 -3.71 -1.95
C SER A 105 5.62 -4.34 -1.13
N ASN A 106 6.65 -4.82 -1.82
CA ASN A 106 7.85 -5.38 -1.22
C ASN A 106 9.08 -4.78 -1.90
N ASP A 107 9.88 -4.02 -1.17
CA ASP A 107 11.12 -3.40 -1.65
C ASP A 107 12.39 -4.17 -1.25
N GLY A 108 12.24 -5.35 -0.63
CA GLY A 108 13.33 -6.18 -0.11
C GLY A 108 13.73 -5.85 1.33
N VAL A 109 13.29 -4.71 1.87
CA VAL A 109 13.53 -4.28 3.25
C VAL A 109 12.21 -4.25 4.03
N ASN A 110 11.23 -3.56 3.45
CA ASN A 110 9.90 -3.34 3.95
C ASN A 110 8.88 -4.03 3.06
N MET A 111 7.91 -4.67 3.71
CA MET A 111 6.69 -5.10 3.09
C MET A 111 5.56 -4.24 3.66
N ILE A 112 4.80 -3.60 2.78
CA ILE A 112 3.73 -2.68 3.14
C ILE A 112 2.45 -3.17 2.50
N GLU A 113 1.39 -3.28 3.29
CA GLU A 113 0.05 -3.46 2.76
C GLU A 113 -0.84 -2.28 3.11
N THR A 114 -1.68 -1.91 2.15
CA THR A 114 -2.59 -0.78 2.26
C THR A 114 -3.95 -1.19 1.74
N LEU A 115 -4.98 -0.97 2.54
CA LEU A 115 -6.38 -1.07 2.16
C LEU A 115 -6.97 0.32 2.06
N VAL A 116 -7.52 0.68 0.91
CA VAL A 116 -8.15 1.98 0.65
C VAL A 116 -9.61 1.75 0.26
N LEU A 117 -10.53 2.40 0.97
CA LEU A 117 -11.95 2.44 0.61
C LEU A 117 -12.32 3.83 0.14
N HIS A 118 -12.75 3.94 -1.11
CA HIS A 118 -13.17 5.21 -1.72
C HIS A 118 -14.65 5.43 -1.49
N VAL A 119 -15.02 6.63 -1.02
CA VAL A 119 -16.42 7.02 -0.84
C VAL A 119 -17.05 7.30 -2.21
N ARG A 120 -18.30 6.85 -2.42
CA ARG A 120 -19.00 7.00 -3.70
C ARG A 120 -19.32 8.46 -4.03
N ASP A 121 -19.96 9.16 -3.10
CA ASP A 121 -20.37 10.56 -3.25
C ASP A 121 -19.71 11.41 -2.15
N PRO A 122 -18.41 11.75 -2.30
CA PRO A 122 -17.65 12.40 -1.25
C PRO A 122 -18.14 13.85 -1.05
N LYS A 123 -18.78 14.10 0.10
CA LYS A 123 -19.06 15.47 0.58
C LYS A 123 -17.88 16.00 1.39
N ASP A 124 -17.57 15.29 2.46
CA ASP A 124 -16.48 15.62 3.38
C ASP A 124 -15.38 14.55 3.35
N LEU A 125 -15.73 13.27 3.48
CA LEU A 125 -14.79 12.16 3.46
C LEU A 125 -14.62 11.65 2.02
N ILE A 126 -13.36 11.58 1.56
CA ILE A 126 -12.98 11.08 0.24
C ILE A 126 -12.65 9.59 0.32
N GLN A 127 -11.78 9.21 1.27
CA GLN A 127 -11.36 7.83 1.43
C GLN A 127 -10.91 7.53 2.86
N VAL A 128 -10.97 6.25 3.20
CA VAL A 128 -10.37 5.67 4.40
C VAL A 128 -9.24 4.76 3.96
N SER A 129 -8.03 4.96 4.47
CA SER A 129 -6.89 4.08 4.23
C SER A 129 -6.40 3.45 5.52
N LEU A 130 -6.19 2.14 5.51
CA LEU A 130 -5.58 1.36 6.59
C LEU A 130 -4.29 0.76 6.07
N GLU A 131 -3.24 0.81 6.88
CA GLU A 131 -1.91 0.35 6.48
C GLU A 131 -1.29 -0.48 7.59
N ASP A 132 -0.52 -1.45 7.16
CA ASP A 132 0.35 -2.27 7.97
C ASP A 132 1.71 -2.40 7.27
N THR A 133 2.77 -2.44 8.06
CA THR A 133 4.15 -2.47 7.60
C THR A 133 4.91 -3.49 8.43
N ALA A 134 5.62 -4.38 7.74
CA ALA A 134 6.52 -5.33 8.36
C ALA A 134 7.92 -5.20 7.74
N SER A 135 8.91 -5.05 8.60
CA SER A 135 10.33 -5.15 8.25
C SER A 135 10.87 -6.53 8.67
N ALA A 136 11.90 -7.02 7.99
CA ALA A 136 12.58 -8.29 8.31
C ALA A 136 11.75 -9.58 8.11
N VAL A 137 10.69 -9.54 7.29
CA VAL A 137 9.96 -10.75 6.88
C VAL A 137 10.61 -11.33 5.62
N THR A 138 10.80 -12.65 5.58
CA THR A 138 11.51 -13.32 4.47
C THR A 138 10.65 -13.58 3.23
N SER A 139 9.32 -13.56 3.35
CA SER A 139 8.41 -13.76 2.22
C SER A 139 7.04 -13.09 2.40
N SER A 140 6.41 -12.72 1.28
CA SER A 140 5.05 -12.16 1.27
C SER A 140 4.01 -13.15 1.82
N THR A 141 4.18 -14.45 1.56
CA THR A 141 3.33 -15.50 2.11
C THR A 141 3.38 -15.52 3.63
N THR A 142 4.57 -15.38 4.20
CA THR A 142 4.74 -15.34 5.67
C THR A 142 4.06 -14.12 6.26
N MET A 143 4.31 -12.91 5.72
CA MET A 143 3.69 -11.68 6.22
C MET A 143 2.17 -11.77 6.21
N LEU A 144 1.59 -12.14 5.07
CA LEU A 144 0.14 -12.22 4.89
C LEU A 144 -0.50 -13.35 5.72
N SER A 145 0.28 -14.36 6.11
CA SER A 145 -0.21 -15.45 6.96
C SER A 145 -0.34 -15.02 8.43
N VAL A 146 0.59 -14.19 8.92
CA VAL A 146 0.62 -13.72 10.32
C VAL A 146 -0.55 -12.79 10.64
N ASN A 147 -1.17 -12.16 9.64
CA ASN A 147 -2.22 -11.15 9.82
C ASN A 147 -1.78 -10.05 10.79
N THR A 148 -0.64 -9.44 10.52
CA THR A 148 -0.14 -8.33 11.34
C THR A 148 -1.21 -7.22 11.46
N PRO A 149 -1.31 -6.58 12.64
CA PRO A 149 -2.35 -5.60 12.92
C PRO A 149 -2.11 -4.30 12.14
N ALA A 150 -3.18 -3.57 11.83
CA ALA A 150 -3.07 -2.25 11.22
C ALA A 150 -2.30 -1.31 12.16
N SER A 151 -1.27 -0.65 11.63
CA SER A 151 -0.41 0.28 12.35
C SER A 151 -0.65 1.73 11.97
N ARG A 152 -1.34 1.99 10.85
CA ARG A 152 -1.70 3.35 10.43
C ARG A 152 -3.08 3.41 9.81
N MET A 153 -3.79 4.50 10.08
CA MET A 153 -5.09 4.83 9.53
C MET A 153 -5.11 6.28 9.10
N ARG A 154 -5.75 6.58 7.98
CA ARG A 154 -5.91 7.95 7.50
C ARG A 154 -7.28 8.14 6.85
N LEU A 155 -7.89 9.27 7.19
CA LEU A 155 -9.09 9.80 6.56
C LEU A 155 -8.68 10.96 5.67
N GLU A 156 -8.88 10.80 4.38
CA GLU A 156 -8.71 11.90 3.43
C GLU A 156 -10.03 12.65 3.26
N ARG A 157 -9.97 13.98 3.32
CA ARG A 157 -11.17 14.82 3.37
C ARG A 157 -11.10 15.92 2.31
N PHE A 158 -12.25 16.22 1.72
CA PHE A 158 -12.40 17.29 0.75
C PHE A 158 -12.47 18.65 1.48
N GLY A 159 -11.62 19.59 1.08
CA GLY A 159 -11.60 20.94 1.66
C GLY A 159 -11.18 21.04 3.14
N LYS A 160 -10.77 19.92 3.77
CA LYS A 160 -10.33 19.85 5.18
C LYS A 160 -9.00 19.09 5.27
N PRO A 161 -8.15 19.36 6.28
CA PRO A 161 -6.95 18.57 6.52
C PRO A 161 -7.28 17.07 6.66
N SER A 162 -6.38 16.18 6.24
CA SER A 162 -6.55 14.76 6.56
C SER A 162 -6.53 14.55 8.07
N VAL A 163 -7.16 13.50 8.55
CA VAL A 163 -6.99 12.99 9.93
C VAL A 163 -6.23 11.70 9.83
N ALA A 164 -5.26 11.45 10.71
CA ALA A 164 -4.57 10.17 10.73
C ALA A 164 -4.13 9.79 12.14
N LEU A 165 -3.95 8.49 12.31
CA LEU A 165 -3.42 7.89 13.51
C LEU A 165 -2.45 6.79 13.08
N ALA A 166 -1.23 6.82 13.60
CA ALA A 166 -0.19 5.83 13.35
C ALA A 166 0.43 5.38 14.67
N ARG A 167 0.85 4.12 14.75
CA ARG A 167 1.68 3.64 15.84
C ARG A 167 3.04 4.30 15.74
N CYS A 168 3.41 5.06 16.76
CA CYS A 168 4.67 5.79 16.78
C CYS A 168 5.66 5.10 17.68
N GLN A 169 6.86 4.86 17.14
CA GLN A 169 7.96 4.22 17.85
C GLN A 169 8.85 5.26 18.53
N GLU A 170 9.74 4.78 19.39
CA GLU A 170 10.82 5.59 19.92
C GLU A 170 11.71 6.09 18.78
N THR A 171 12.14 7.33 18.89
CA THR A 171 13.07 7.96 17.94
C THR A 171 14.27 8.51 18.68
N ALA A 172 15.34 8.85 17.97
CA ALA A 172 16.48 9.55 18.56
C ALA A 172 16.10 10.87 19.25
N ALA A 173 14.94 11.44 18.92
CA ALA A 173 14.42 12.68 19.49
C ALA A 173 13.61 12.48 20.79
N GLY A 174 13.30 11.25 21.18
CA GLY A 174 12.57 10.96 22.42
C GLY A 174 11.80 9.64 22.44
N PRO A 175 11.25 9.28 23.62
CA PRO A 175 10.52 8.03 23.80
C PRO A 175 9.23 8.00 22.97
N ALA A 176 8.74 6.79 22.70
CA ALA A 176 7.45 6.58 22.05
C ALA A 176 6.32 7.27 22.85
N PRO A 177 5.39 7.98 22.20
CA PRO A 177 4.26 8.57 22.89
C PRO A 177 3.33 7.48 23.45
N ASN A 178 2.68 7.75 24.58
CA ASN A 178 1.70 6.82 25.12
C ASN A 178 0.44 6.82 24.24
N GLN A 179 0.16 5.67 23.63
CA GLN A 179 -0.95 5.48 22.69
C GLN A 179 -2.05 4.54 23.22
N SER A 180 -2.06 4.22 24.51
CA SER A 180 -3.01 3.26 25.09
C SER A 180 -4.48 3.63 24.87
N ALA A 181 -4.81 4.92 24.85
CA ALA A 181 -6.16 5.43 24.58
C ALA A 181 -6.64 5.12 23.14
N TYR A 182 -5.73 4.88 22.21
CA TYR A 182 -6.04 4.63 20.80
C TYR A 182 -6.13 3.14 20.46
N GLU A 183 -5.85 2.23 21.41
CA GLU A 183 -5.91 0.78 21.19
C GLU A 183 -7.25 0.29 20.62
N PRO A 184 -8.43 0.80 21.04
CA PRO A 184 -9.70 0.40 20.43
C PRO A 184 -9.78 0.75 18.93
N LEU A 185 -9.17 1.86 18.50
CA LEU A 185 -9.13 2.26 17.09
C LEU A 185 -8.21 1.34 16.28
N PHE A 186 -7.02 1.03 16.80
CA PHE A 186 -6.10 0.07 16.15
C PHE A 186 -6.71 -1.32 16.06
N HIS A 187 -7.43 -1.76 17.10
CA HIS A 187 -8.14 -3.02 17.09
C HIS A 187 -9.22 -3.03 16.00
N SER A 188 -10.10 -2.02 15.97
CA SER A 188 -11.15 -1.91 14.95
C SER A 188 -10.60 -1.87 13.52
N ALA A 189 -9.53 -1.12 13.27
CA ALA A 189 -8.88 -1.11 11.97
C ALA A 189 -8.24 -2.46 11.60
N SER A 190 -7.65 -3.16 12.57
CA SER A 190 -7.08 -4.50 12.36
C SER A 190 -8.15 -5.53 12.01
N GLU A 191 -9.34 -5.44 12.63
CA GLU A 191 -10.49 -6.27 12.27
C GLU A 191 -10.94 -6.00 10.82
N VAL A 192 -11.05 -4.73 10.44
CA VAL A 192 -11.39 -4.35 9.06
C VAL A 192 -10.36 -4.89 8.07
N LEU A 193 -9.07 -4.63 8.30
CA LEU A 193 -8.00 -5.07 7.41
C LEU A 193 -8.00 -6.61 7.28
N THR A 194 -8.10 -7.34 8.40
CA THR A 194 -8.15 -8.81 8.41
C THR A 194 -9.35 -9.38 7.65
N ASN A 195 -10.52 -8.76 7.83
CA ASN A 195 -11.72 -9.15 7.10
C ASN A 195 -11.55 -8.94 5.58
N TYR A 196 -11.05 -7.78 5.16
CA TYR A 196 -10.84 -7.49 3.74
C TYR A 196 -9.72 -8.31 3.10
N ARG A 197 -8.66 -8.68 3.85
CA ARG A 197 -7.68 -9.69 3.38
C ARG A 197 -8.37 -10.98 2.94
N THR A 198 -9.39 -11.41 3.70
CA THR A 198 -10.16 -12.63 3.42
C THR A 198 -11.11 -12.43 2.23
N LEU A 199 -11.91 -11.37 2.25
CA LEU A 199 -12.88 -11.04 1.20
C LEU A 199 -12.24 -10.85 -0.19
N LEU A 200 -11.02 -10.30 -0.23
CA LEU A 200 -10.28 -10.06 -1.47
C LEU A 200 -9.37 -11.22 -1.86
N GLY A 201 -9.29 -12.30 -1.07
CA GLY A 201 -8.44 -13.46 -1.36
C GLY A 201 -6.95 -13.14 -1.35
N VAL A 202 -6.53 -12.13 -0.58
CA VAL A 202 -5.17 -11.55 -0.58
C VAL A 202 -4.09 -12.60 -0.38
N LYS A 203 -4.29 -13.51 0.59
CA LYS A 203 -3.31 -14.55 0.94
C LYS A 203 -2.98 -15.50 -0.21
N LYS A 204 -3.87 -15.61 -1.20
CA LYS A 204 -3.68 -16.41 -2.40
C LYS A 204 -3.20 -15.55 -3.56
N VAL A 205 -3.94 -14.49 -3.88
CA VAL A 205 -3.71 -13.67 -5.07
C VAL A 205 -2.35 -12.99 -5.01
N VAL A 206 -1.97 -12.40 -3.87
CA VAL A 206 -0.73 -11.60 -3.79
C VAL A 206 0.52 -12.45 -4.03
N PRO A 207 0.75 -13.59 -3.35
CA PRO A 207 1.92 -14.42 -3.64
C PRO A 207 1.93 -14.95 -5.09
N GLU A 208 0.78 -15.36 -5.63
CA GLU A 208 0.68 -15.86 -7.02
C GLU A 208 1.02 -14.79 -8.04
N GLU A 209 0.58 -13.55 -7.84
CA GLU A 209 0.85 -12.43 -8.74
C GLU A 209 2.28 -11.90 -8.60
N LEU A 210 2.85 -11.87 -7.38
CA LEU A 210 4.26 -11.52 -7.17
C LEU A 210 5.19 -12.52 -7.86
N ALA A 211 4.91 -13.82 -7.80
CA ALA A 211 5.71 -14.85 -8.45
C ALA A 211 5.83 -14.64 -9.98
N LYS A 212 4.83 -14.01 -10.61
CA LYS A 212 4.83 -13.71 -12.06
C LYS A 212 5.77 -12.56 -12.44
N ILE A 213 6.21 -11.74 -11.50
CA ILE A 213 7.08 -10.58 -11.74
C ILE A 213 8.47 -10.71 -11.09
N SER A 214 8.65 -11.67 -10.17
CA SER A 214 9.94 -11.92 -9.50
C SER A 214 11.00 -12.63 -10.35
N GLY A 215 10.73 -12.90 -11.64
CA GLY A 215 11.73 -13.44 -12.56
C GLY A 215 12.11 -14.92 -12.35
N GLU A 216 11.44 -15.65 -11.45
CA GLU A 216 11.55 -17.11 -11.38
C GLU A 216 10.83 -17.74 -12.57
N SER A 217 11.51 -17.72 -13.72
CA SER A 217 11.19 -18.55 -14.86
C SER A 217 11.18 -19.99 -14.36
N LYS A 218 10.00 -20.62 -14.36
CA LYS A 218 9.86 -22.07 -14.17
C LYS A 218 10.92 -22.75 -15.05
N PRO A 219 11.78 -23.65 -14.54
CA PRO A 219 12.74 -24.34 -15.39
C PRO A 219 11.98 -24.99 -16.53
N ALA A 220 12.34 -24.65 -17.77
CA ALA A 220 11.78 -25.30 -18.93
C ALA A 220 11.97 -26.81 -18.76
N ALA A 221 10.87 -27.58 -18.82
CA ALA A 221 10.95 -29.02 -18.78
C ALA A 221 11.93 -29.49 -19.87
N PRO A 222 12.88 -30.39 -19.56
CA PRO A 222 13.85 -30.83 -20.53
C PRO A 222 13.11 -31.44 -21.74
N PRO A 223 13.59 -31.18 -22.97
CA PRO A 223 12.93 -31.69 -24.17
C PRO A 223 12.87 -33.22 -24.09
N LYS A 224 11.68 -33.78 -24.29
CA LYS A 224 11.49 -35.24 -24.42
C LYS A 224 12.38 -35.72 -25.57
N SER A 225 13.47 -36.40 -25.22
CA SER A 225 14.35 -37.06 -26.18
C SER A 225 13.50 -38.02 -27.01
N LYS A 226 13.43 -37.78 -28.33
CA LYS A 226 12.80 -38.71 -29.27
C LYS A 226 13.63 -40.00 -29.25
N MET A 227 13.10 -41.05 -28.62
CA MET A 227 13.60 -42.41 -28.80
C MET A 227 13.72 -42.71 -30.30
N MET A 228 14.95 -42.85 -30.77
CA MET A 228 15.25 -43.42 -32.09
C MET A 228 14.68 -44.83 -32.13
N ARG A 229 13.82 -45.09 -33.12
CA ARG A 229 13.44 -46.46 -33.49
C ARG A 229 14.68 -47.17 -34.08
N PRO A 230 14.96 -48.43 -33.72
CA PRO A 230 16.04 -49.19 -34.36
C PRO A 230 15.69 -49.44 -35.84
N LYS A 231 16.67 -49.25 -36.73
CA LYS A 231 16.59 -49.73 -38.13
C LYS A 231 16.78 -51.24 -38.14
N GLU A 232 15.83 -51.93 -38.76
CA GLU A 232 15.88 -53.35 -39.11
C GLU A 232 16.97 -53.56 -40.20
N PRO A 233 17.76 -54.65 -40.15
CA PRO A 233 18.76 -54.92 -41.18
C PRO A 233 18.07 -55.54 -42.42
N GLN A 234 18.30 -54.94 -43.59
CA GLN A 234 17.96 -55.55 -44.86
C GLN A 234 19.00 -56.61 -45.24
N LYS A 235 18.47 -57.70 -45.81
CA LYS A 235 19.11 -58.91 -46.34
C LYS A 235 20.32 -58.68 -47.23
#